data_AF-A0A954YYF3-F1
#
_entry.id   AF-A0A954YYF3-F1
#
_cell.length_a   1.000
_cell.length_b   1.000
_cell.length_c   1.000
_cell.angle_alpha   90.00
_cell.angle_beta   90.00
_cell.angle_gamma   90.00
#
_symmetry.space_group_name_H-M   'P 1'
#
loop_
_entity.id
_entity.type
_entity.pdbx_description
1 polymer ?
#
loop_
_entity_poly.entity_id
_entity_poly.type
_entity_poly.pdbx_seq_one_letter_code
_entity_poly.pdbx_strand_id
1 'polypeptide(L)'
;MTNLSTEQQFNSFDPSDHLDLTDWDVATYRQLISEKLTPEQIERIVVPPAVYPKQKSVLAVHWHPEIVPMDLIRRRIDATFPNRIEELAIPTQHNILTTFDDFTGVEVDCYAREFNRKVQLLIHFENSRVASADVFRHMLAHTFKYRSRQLFDFIDTIIDPAYDQHFQHAVSKTGATDEVIQFVKHNTLRLFQLFQQFESETPPSSIKNKLLTHYFDALQDHYDGRRIAQAKALLKAVKKVVKANFNLEYFYEDREVIEEVRSLGGGIVIPHPEQFWPILLGDYDVDGYEVWNPQSQEYTEFLINVVNRENKARANTSRRPLLIFMGDDCHMGEKVKEPRHQDAEKAGREIGVQHAWDDLAIRKSLITAGADRHLVINAYRELLTSP
;
A
#
# COMPACT_ATOMS: atom_id res chain seq x y z
N MET A 1 28.76 4.31 -29.84
CA MET A 1 27.71 5.12 -30.49
C MET A 1 27.32 4.45 -31.78
N THR A 2 26.33 3.57 -31.71
CA THR A 2 25.67 2.95 -32.85
C THR A 2 24.19 3.11 -32.56
N ASN A 3 23.54 3.99 -33.32
CA ASN A 3 22.09 4.16 -33.31
C ASN A 3 21.46 2.82 -33.70
N LEU A 4 20.92 2.09 -32.73
CA LEU A 4 19.96 1.04 -33.02
C LEU A 4 18.69 1.75 -33.49
N SER A 5 18.32 1.55 -34.75
CA SER A 5 17.08 2.05 -35.34
C SER A 5 15.88 1.40 -34.66
N THR A 6 15.25 2.11 -33.73
CA THR A 6 14.21 1.65 -32.79
C THR A 6 12.81 1.43 -33.40
N GLU A 7 12.70 1.19 -34.71
CA GLU A 7 11.40 1.17 -35.42
C GLU A 7 11.01 -0.16 -36.08
N GLN A 8 11.82 -1.23 -36.04
CA GLN A 8 11.52 -2.45 -36.81
C GLN A 8 11.76 -3.81 -36.10
N GLN A 9 11.48 -3.94 -34.80
CA GLN A 9 11.68 -5.23 -34.08
C GLN A 9 10.47 -5.71 -33.26
N PHE A 10 9.25 -5.52 -33.76
CA PHE A 10 8.07 -6.16 -33.15
C PHE A 10 7.25 -6.89 -34.23
N ASN A 11 7.85 -7.94 -34.82
CA ASN A 11 7.08 -8.91 -35.60
C ASN A 11 6.31 -9.85 -34.64
N SER A 12 5.19 -10.39 -35.13
CA SER A 12 4.23 -11.27 -34.46
C SER A 12 4.68 -11.86 -33.11
N PHE A 13 4.07 -11.39 -32.02
CA PHE A 13 4.28 -11.93 -30.68
C PHE A 13 3.82 -13.39 -30.57
N ASP A 14 4.75 -14.30 -30.27
CA ASP A 14 4.46 -15.66 -29.82
C ASP A 14 4.78 -15.78 -28.31
N PRO A 15 3.81 -16.15 -27.45
CA PRO A 15 4.05 -16.35 -26.02
C PRO A 15 5.14 -17.40 -25.70
N SER A 16 5.48 -18.28 -26.66
CA SER A 16 6.54 -19.28 -26.55
C SER A 16 7.92 -18.79 -27.02
N ASP A 17 8.02 -17.55 -27.49
CA ASP A 17 9.30 -16.97 -27.92
C ASP A 17 10.28 -16.88 -26.76
N HIS A 18 11.46 -17.48 -26.93
CA HIS A 18 12.62 -17.20 -26.09
C HIS A 18 13.31 -15.94 -26.62
N LEU A 19 13.25 -14.85 -25.86
CA LEU A 19 13.87 -13.59 -26.25
C LEU A 19 15.33 -13.57 -25.78
N ASP A 20 16.21 -13.02 -26.61
CA ASP A 20 17.58 -12.73 -26.20
C ASP A 20 17.57 -11.61 -25.16
N LEU A 21 17.85 -11.98 -23.91
CA LEU A 21 18.00 -11.04 -22.79
C LEU A 21 19.36 -10.36 -22.89
N THR A 22 19.35 -9.03 -22.87
CA THR A 22 20.58 -8.22 -22.91
C THR A 22 21.21 -8.06 -21.53
N ASP A 23 22.48 -7.68 -21.48
CA ASP A 23 23.15 -7.34 -20.22
C ASP A 23 22.43 -6.20 -19.47
N TRP A 24 21.80 -5.28 -20.21
CA TRP A 24 21.00 -4.21 -19.62
C TRP A 24 19.73 -4.76 -18.96
N ASP A 25 19.05 -5.71 -19.58
CA ASP A 25 17.84 -6.33 -19.02
C ASP A 25 18.17 -7.01 -17.67
N VAL A 26 19.27 -7.77 -17.63
CA VAL A 26 19.75 -8.44 -16.41
C VAL A 26 20.16 -7.44 -15.33
N ALA A 27 20.92 -6.40 -15.69
CA ALA A 27 21.37 -5.39 -14.74
C ALA A 27 20.19 -4.60 -14.15
N THR A 28 19.26 -4.16 -15.00
CA THR A 28 18.02 -3.48 -14.59
C THR A 28 17.19 -4.36 -13.67
N TYR A 29 16.97 -5.61 -14.03
CA TYR A 29 16.20 -6.54 -13.20
C TYR A 29 16.80 -6.68 -11.80
N ARG A 30 18.12 -6.95 -11.73
CA ARG A 30 18.85 -7.06 -10.46
C ARG A 30 18.78 -5.79 -9.62
N GLN A 31 18.82 -4.62 -10.26
CA GLN A 31 18.63 -3.36 -9.56
C GLN A 31 17.22 -3.23 -8.99
N LEU A 32 16.19 -3.64 -9.74
CA LEU A 32 14.79 -3.56 -9.31
C LEU A 32 14.46 -4.48 -8.13
N ILE A 33 15.13 -5.63 -8.03
CA ILE A 33 14.93 -6.58 -6.92
C ILE A 33 15.91 -6.36 -5.76
N SER A 34 16.85 -5.42 -5.88
CA SER A 34 17.85 -5.13 -4.85
C SER A 34 17.22 -4.43 -3.64
N GLU A 35 17.47 -4.96 -2.45
CA GLU A 35 17.08 -4.34 -1.17
C GLU A 35 18.19 -3.42 -0.60
N LYS A 36 19.32 -3.28 -1.31
CA LYS A 36 20.43 -2.41 -0.90
C LYS A 36 20.15 -0.95 -1.26
N LEU A 37 20.32 -0.06 -0.30
CA LEU A 37 20.19 1.39 -0.47
C LEU A 37 21.55 2.04 -0.76
N THR A 38 21.60 2.96 -1.71
CA THR A 38 22.79 3.80 -1.96
C THR A 38 22.90 4.92 -0.91
N PRO A 39 24.08 5.54 -0.74
CA PRO A 39 24.25 6.69 0.15
C PRO A 39 23.26 7.83 -0.13
N GLU A 40 23.00 8.13 -1.40
CA GLU A 40 22.06 9.18 -1.82
C GLU A 40 20.60 8.81 -1.52
N GLN A 41 20.25 7.51 -1.58
CA GLN A 41 18.94 7.03 -1.14
C GLN A 41 18.79 7.16 0.37
N ILE A 42 19.82 6.78 1.13
CA ILE A 42 19.83 6.93 2.59
C ILE A 42 19.67 8.41 2.97
N GLU A 43 20.40 9.32 2.34
CA GLU A 43 20.29 10.75 2.58
C GLU A 43 18.86 11.26 2.34
N ARG A 44 18.25 10.91 1.21
CA ARG A 44 16.84 11.24 0.92
C ARG A 44 15.85 10.69 1.95
N ILE A 45 16.09 9.48 2.45
CA ILE A 45 15.24 8.87 3.49
C ILE A 45 15.35 9.65 4.79
N VAL A 46 16.55 10.02 5.24
CA VAL A 46 16.73 10.62 6.58
C VAL A 46 16.50 12.13 6.61
N VAL A 47 16.53 12.80 5.46
CA VAL A 47 16.26 14.24 5.34
C VAL A 47 14.81 14.46 4.89
N PRO A 48 13.91 14.91 5.78
CA PRO A 48 12.54 15.21 5.39
C PRO A 48 12.45 16.53 4.61
N PRO A 49 11.46 16.67 3.71
CA PRO A 49 11.25 17.90 2.94
C PRO A 49 10.76 19.06 3.81
N ALA A 50 10.16 18.76 4.97
CA ALA A 50 9.64 19.73 5.92
C ALA A 50 9.86 19.26 7.37
N VAL A 51 10.01 20.22 8.28
CA VAL A 51 10.19 19.99 9.72
C VAL A 51 9.07 20.69 10.48
N TYR A 52 8.49 19.99 11.47
CA TYR A 52 7.31 20.40 12.23
C TYR A 52 7.66 20.55 13.73
N PRO A 53 8.46 21.55 14.12
CA PRO A 53 8.98 21.68 15.49
C PRO A 53 7.90 22.01 16.54
N LYS A 54 6.71 22.42 16.09
CA LYS A 54 5.57 22.78 16.95
C LYS A 54 4.61 21.60 17.20
N GLN A 55 4.68 20.51 16.43
CA GLN A 55 3.84 19.34 16.63
C GLN A 55 4.39 18.53 17.81
N LYS A 56 3.67 18.56 18.94
CA LYS A 56 4.09 17.89 20.18
C LYS A 56 3.64 16.43 20.27
N SER A 57 2.57 16.08 19.58
CA SER A 57 1.97 14.76 19.57
C SER A 57 2.04 14.19 18.15
N VAL A 58 2.65 13.02 17.99
CA VAL A 58 2.80 12.35 16.69
C VAL A 58 1.97 11.07 16.70
N LEU A 59 0.96 10.99 15.83
CA LEU A 59 0.13 9.80 15.65
C LEU A 59 0.32 9.32 14.21
N ALA A 60 0.69 8.06 14.03
CA ALA A 60 0.88 7.44 12.72
C ALA A 60 0.61 5.93 12.80
N VAL A 61 -0.63 5.52 12.57
CA VAL A 61 -1.06 4.11 12.66
C VAL A 61 -1.38 3.49 11.30
N HIS A 62 -1.05 4.20 10.22
CA HIS A 62 -1.24 3.72 8.85
C HIS A 62 -0.13 4.25 7.95
N TRP A 63 0.95 3.47 7.82
CA TRP A 63 2.10 3.79 6.97
C TRP A 63 2.92 2.54 6.65
N HIS A 64 3.58 2.52 5.50
CA HIS A 64 4.27 1.36 4.94
C HIS A 64 5.78 1.55 4.89
N PRO A 65 6.59 0.76 5.63
CA PRO A 65 8.05 0.83 5.56
C PRO A 65 8.60 0.37 4.21
N GLU A 66 7.92 -0.57 3.55
CA GLU A 66 8.37 -1.21 2.31
C GLU A 66 9.79 -1.77 2.43
N ILE A 67 10.75 -1.23 1.67
CA ILE A 67 12.16 -1.68 1.67
C ILE A 67 13.04 -0.87 2.61
N VAL A 68 12.49 0.15 3.28
CA VAL A 68 13.29 1.09 4.07
C VAL A 68 13.51 0.53 5.48
N PRO A 69 14.77 0.39 5.93
CA PRO A 69 15.09 -0.05 7.29
C PRO A 69 14.50 0.87 8.38
N MET A 70 14.00 0.27 9.46
CA MET A 70 13.31 0.98 10.55
C MET A 70 14.19 2.01 11.26
N ASP A 71 15.51 1.79 11.35
CA ASP A 71 16.44 2.75 11.93
C ASP A 71 16.54 4.05 11.13
N LEU A 72 16.47 3.96 9.79
CA LEU A 72 16.42 5.14 8.93
C LEU A 72 15.08 5.87 9.05
N ILE A 73 14.00 5.12 9.21
CA ILE A 73 12.65 5.68 9.42
C ILE A 73 12.59 6.42 10.76
N ARG A 74 13.12 5.84 11.83
CA ARG A 74 13.24 6.50 13.15
C ARG A 74 13.99 7.82 13.03
N ARG A 75 15.16 7.83 12.37
CA ARG A 75 15.94 9.06 12.10
C ARG A 75 15.13 10.10 11.33
N ARG A 76 14.34 9.68 10.35
CA ARG A 76 13.44 10.58 9.61
C ARG A 76 12.39 11.19 10.52
N ILE A 77 11.67 10.37 11.31
CA ILE A 77 10.64 10.85 12.24
C ILE A 77 11.24 11.84 13.25
N ASP A 78 12.45 11.56 13.76
CA ASP A 78 13.18 12.45 14.65
C ASP A 78 13.51 13.79 13.99
N ALA A 79 13.96 13.77 12.73
CA ALA A 79 14.25 14.97 11.96
C ALA A 79 12.96 15.76 11.62
N THR A 80 11.85 15.07 11.34
CA THR A 80 10.55 15.69 11.03
C THR A 80 9.95 16.36 12.27
N PHE A 81 10.07 15.74 13.45
CA PHE A 81 9.46 16.22 14.70
C PHE A 81 10.48 16.33 15.84
N PRO A 82 11.40 17.31 15.79
CA PRO A 82 12.54 17.37 16.71
C PRO A 82 12.16 17.68 18.17
N ASN A 83 10.96 18.22 18.41
CA ASN A 83 10.51 18.62 19.75
C ASN A 83 9.22 17.91 20.19
N ARG A 84 8.92 16.74 19.61
CA ARG A 84 7.76 15.95 20.03
C ARG A 84 7.93 15.49 21.48
N ILE A 85 6.80 15.38 22.18
CA ILE A 85 6.73 14.96 23.58
C ILE A 85 6.16 13.56 23.68
N GLU A 86 5.28 13.20 22.74
CA GLU A 86 4.67 11.88 22.67
C GLU A 86 4.50 11.41 21.23
N GLU A 87 4.51 10.08 21.08
CA GLU A 87 4.40 9.43 19.78
C GLU A 87 3.67 8.09 19.91
N LEU A 88 2.75 7.82 18.98
CA LEU A 88 2.28 6.47 18.68
C LEU A 88 2.42 6.26 17.17
N ALA A 89 3.49 5.58 16.78
CA ALA A 89 3.75 5.20 15.40
C ALA A 89 3.73 3.67 15.30
N ILE A 90 2.84 3.13 14.48
CA ILE A 90 2.70 1.69 14.26
C ILE A 90 2.68 1.45 12.75
N PRO A 91 3.69 0.77 12.17
CA PRO A 91 3.73 0.49 10.76
C PRO A 91 2.68 -0.56 10.40
N THR A 92 2.15 -0.44 9.21
CA THR A 92 1.29 -1.45 8.62
C THR A 92 1.88 -1.85 7.28
N GLN A 93 2.07 -3.14 7.04
CA GLN A 93 2.49 -3.66 5.75
C GLN A 93 1.49 -4.71 5.31
N HIS A 94 1.12 -4.74 4.03
CA HIS A 94 0.10 -5.67 3.55
C HIS A 94 0.45 -7.12 3.89
N ASN A 95 -0.33 -7.70 4.79
CA ASN A 95 -0.24 -9.07 5.28
C ASN A 95 1.15 -9.46 5.83
N ILE A 96 1.92 -8.49 6.33
CA ILE A 96 3.21 -8.72 6.99
C ILE A 96 3.18 -7.99 8.34
N LEU A 97 3.31 -8.76 9.42
CA LEU A 97 3.54 -8.21 10.75
C LEU A 97 4.86 -7.45 10.76
N THR A 98 4.77 -6.16 11.09
CA THR A 98 5.90 -5.25 11.08
C THR A 98 5.99 -4.55 12.43
N THR A 99 7.16 -4.62 13.06
CA THR A 99 7.40 -4.05 14.39
C THR A 99 8.11 -2.72 14.29
N PHE A 100 7.68 -1.77 15.12
CA PHE A 100 8.37 -0.50 15.35
C PHE A 100 8.24 -0.14 16.83
N ASP A 101 9.38 -0.02 17.49
CA ASP A 101 9.48 0.08 18.95
C ASP A 101 8.62 -0.98 19.65
N ASP A 102 7.67 -0.57 20.49
CA ASP A 102 6.86 -1.44 21.36
C ASP A 102 5.62 -2.04 20.67
N PHE A 103 5.35 -1.65 19.43
CA PHE A 103 4.13 -2.04 18.72
C PHE A 103 4.41 -2.76 17.40
N THR A 104 3.53 -3.68 17.07
CA THR A 104 3.52 -4.40 15.80
C THR A 104 2.21 -4.12 15.09
N GLY A 105 2.28 -3.83 13.79
CA GLY A 105 1.10 -3.62 12.97
C GLY A 105 1.13 -4.39 11.66
N VAL A 106 -0.05 -4.53 11.07
CA VAL A 106 -0.26 -5.16 9.77
C VAL A 106 -1.52 -4.59 9.14
N GLU A 107 -1.51 -4.43 7.81
CA GLU A 107 -2.73 -4.17 7.05
C GLU A 107 -3.17 -5.49 6.42
N VAL A 108 -4.31 -6.01 6.86
CA VAL A 108 -4.81 -7.31 6.41
C VAL A 108 -5.79 -7.11 5.26
N ASP A 109 -5.59 -7.81 4.16
CA ASP A 109 -6.57 -7.89 3.08
C ASP A 109 -7.59 -9.00 3.41
N CYS A 110 -8.88 -8.64 3.48
CA CYS A 110 -9.97 -9.56 3.87
C CYS A 110 -11.07 -9.60 2.81
N TYR A 111 -11.92 -10.63 2.86
CA TYR A 111 -13.17 -10.68 2.12
C TYR A 111 -14.34 -10.26 3.02
N ALA A 112 -15.06 -9.20 2.62
CA ALA A 112 -16.33 -8.85 3.25
C ALA A 112 -17.47 -9.53 2.49
N ARG A 113 -17.96 -10.64 3.04
CA ARG A 113 -18.98 -11.48 2.40
C ARG A 113 -20.27 -10.71 2.14
N GLU A 114 -20.75 -9.92 3.10
CA GLU A 114 -22.01 -9.17 2.98
C GLU A 114 -22.01 -8.16 1.83
N PHE A 115 -20.83 -7.67 1.46
CA PHE A 115 -20.64 -6.67 0.41
C PHE A 115 -20.00 -7.22 -0.86
N ASN A 116 -19.74 -8.53 -0.88
CA ASN A 116 -19.05 -9.29 -1.91
C ASN A 116 -17.83 -8.54 -2.49
N ARG A 117 -16.92 -8.10 -1.61
CA ARG A 117 -15.74 -7.33 -2.02
C ARG A 117 -14.56 -7.58 -1.09
N LYS A 118 -13.37 -7.32 -1.62
CA LYS A 118 -12.16 -7.16 -0.81
C LYS A 118 -12.32 -5.91 0.06
N VAL A 119 -11.98 -6.02 1.34
CA VAL A 119 -11.78 -4.90 2.29
C VAL A 119 -10.40 -5.02 2.93
N GLN A 120 -10.04 -4.03 3.76
CA GLN A 120 -8.78 -4.02 4.48
C GLN A 120 -9.02 -3.64 5.93
N LEU A 121 -8.20 -4.18 6.84
CA LEU A 121 -8.21 -3.87 8.27
C LEU A 121 -6.79 -3.49 8.69
N LEU A 122 -6.64 -2.42 9.47
CA LEU A 122 -5.39 -2.14 10.18
C LEU A 122 -5.47 -2.82 11.53
N ILE A 123 -4.50 -3.70 11.77
CA ILE A 123 -4.42 -4.48 13.00
C ILE A 123 -3.14 -4.07 13.73
N HIS A 124 -3.28 -3.78 15.01
CA HIS A 124 -2.18 -3.34 15.86
C HIS A 124 -2.12 -4.15 17.15
N PHE A 125 -0.90 -4.39 17.62
CA PHE A 125 -0.64 -5.14 18.84
C PHE A 125 0.49 -4.48 19.63
N GLU A 126 0.44 -4.59 20.95
CA GLU A 126 1.67 -4.58 21.73
C GLU A 126 2.48 -5.86 21.42
N ASN A 127 3.80 -5.72 21.33
CA ASN A 127 4.68 -6.76 20.76
C ASN A 127 4.53 -8.14 21.41
N SER A 128 4.32 -8.21 22.72
CA SER A 128 4.22 -9.49 23.43
C SER A 128 3.03 -10.34 22.96
N ARG A 129 1.95 -9.72 22.51
CA ARG A 129 0.72 -10.40 22.04
C ARG A 129 0.90 -11.19 20.75
N VAL A 130 1.87 -10.78 19.92
CA VAL A 130 2.10 -11.40 18.60
C VAL A 130 3.06 -12.59 18.68
N ALA A 131 3.72 -12.80 19.83
CA ALA A 131 4.69 -13.87 19.99
C ALA A 131 4.05 -15.27 19.80
N SER A 132 2.80 -15.45 20.23
CA SER A 132 2.04 -16.70 20.14
C SER A 132 0.90 -16.69 19.11
N ALA A 133 0.89 -15.71 18.20
CA ALA A 133 -0.18 -15.52 17.22
C ALA A 133 -0.06 -16.47 16.01
N ASP A 134 0.04 -17.78 16.24
CA ASP A 134 0.32 -18.76 15.20
C ASP A 134 -0.79 -18.78 14.13
N VAL A 135 -2.06 -18.86 14.54
CA VAL A 135 -3.20 -18.90 13.60
C VAL A 135 -3.23 -17.63 12.77
N PHE A 136 -3.18 -16.46 13.40
CA PHE A 136 -3.09 -15.18 12.70
C PHE A 136 -1.92 -15.11 11.71
N ARG A 137 -0.71 -15.56 12.08
CA ARG A 137 0.45 -15.61 11.18
C ARG A 137 0.20 -16.50 9.96
N HIS A 138 -0.48 -17.62 10.12
CA HIS A 138 -0.88 -18.47 9.00
C HIS A 138 -1.89 -17.78 8.09
N MET A 139 -2.88 -17.06 8.64
CA MET A 139 -3.83 -16.28 7.86
C MET A 139 -3.12 -15.24 6.99
N LEU A 140 -2.19 -14.48 7.58
CA LEU A 140 -1.39 -13.50 6.87
C LEU A 140 -0.52 -14.12 5.77
N ALA A 141 0.15 -15.24 6.06
CA ALA A 141 1.00 -15.93 5.10
C ALA A 141 0.21 -16.47 3.89
N HIS A 142 -1.02 -16.96 4.12
CA HIS A 142 -1.92 -17.41 3.06
C HIS A 142 -2.26 -16.25 2.12
N THR A 143 -2.74 -15.14 2.67
CA THR A 143 -3.12 -13.96 1.90
C THR A 143 -1.91 -13.32 1.19
N PHE A 144 -0.74 -13.30 1.84
CA PHE A 144 0.50 -12.79 1.26
C PHE A 144 0.91 -13.57 0.01
N LYS A 145 0.92 -14.91 0.07
CA LYS A 145 1.22 -15.77 -1.09
C LYS A 145 0.29 -15.49 -2.27
N TYR A 146 -1.00 -15.29 -1.99
CA TYR A 146 -1.95 -14.98 -3.04
C TYR A 146 -1.72 -13.59 -3.65
N ARG A 147 -1.29 -12.61 -2.85
CA ARG A 147 -0.92 -11.29 -3.37
C ARG A 147 0.28 -11.35 -4.32
N SER A 148 1.24 -12.26 -4.12
CA SER A 148 2.31 -12.51 -5.09
C SER A 148 1.76 -13.04 -6.42
N ARG A 149 0.67 -13.81 -6.40
CA ARG A 149 -0.02 -14.30 -7.61
C ARG A 149 -0.59 -13.18 -8.48
N GLN A 150 -0.94 -12.03 -7.89
CA GLN A 150 -1.41 -10.86 -8.66
C GLN A 150 -0.43 -10.41 -9.74
N LEU A 151 0.89 -10.53 -9.50
CA LEU A 151 1.88 -10.17 -10.51
C LEU A 151 1.78 -11.12 -11.71
N PHE A 152 1.60 -12.43 -11.46
CA PHE A 152 1.45 -13.42 -12.52
C PHE A 152 0.13 -13.23 -13.26
N ASP A 153 -1.00 -13.05 -12.56
CA ASP A 153 -2.28 -12.74 -13.22
C ASP A 153 -2.16 -11.46 -14.08
N PHE A 154 -1.36 -10.48 -13.65
CA PHE A 154 -1.09 -9.25 -14.41
C PHE A 154 -0.21 -9.50 -15.64
N ILE A 155 0.83 -10.32 -15.52
CA ILE A 155 1.70 -10.73 -16.63
C ILE A 155 0.89 -11.58 -17.62
N ASP A 156 0.23 -12.63 -17.16
CA ASP A 156 -0.54 -13.58 -17.96
C ASP A 156 -1.68 -12.88 -18.71
N THR A 157 -2.35 -11.90 -18.09
CA THR A 157 -3.35 -11.09 -18.80
C THR A 157 -2.76 -10.37 -20.02
N ILE A 158 -1.46 -10.06 -20.03
CA ILE A 158 -0.80 -9.39 -21.15
C ILE A 158 -0.30 -10.40 -22.18
N ILE A 159 0.30 -11.50 -21.74
CA ILE A 159 1.07 -12.41 -22.60
C ILE A 159 0.35 -13.71 -22.96
N ASP A 160 -0.54 -14.22 -22.12
CA ASP A 160 -1.21 -15.51 -22.34
C ASP A 160 -2.50 -15.32 -23.17
N PRO A 161 -2.64 -15.99 -24.33
CA PRO A 161 -3.83 -15.95 -25.17
C PRO A 161 -5.13 -16.33 -24.45
N ALA A 162 -5.07 -17.14 -23.39
CA ALA A 162 -6.25 -17.51 -22.59
C ALA A 162 -6.96 -16.28 -21.99
N TYR A 163 -6.24 -15.18 -21.78
CA TYR A 163 -6.76 -13.94 -21.21
C TYR A 163 -6.95 -12.83 -22.25
N ASP A 164 -6.92 -13.12 -23.56
CA ASP A 164 -6.99 -12.09 -24.61
C ASP A 164 -8.25 -11.21 -24.48
N GLN A 165 -9.40 -11.78 -24.10
CA GLN A 165 -10.62 -10.99 -23.87
C GLN A 165 -10.44 -9.91 -22.79
N HIS A 166 -9.74 -10.23 -21.68
CA HIS A 166 -9.43 -9.27 -20.62
C HIS A 166 -8.44 -8.21 -21.11
N PHE A 167 -7.43 -8.61 -21.88
CA PHE A 167 -6.46 -7.70 -22.47
C PHE A 167 -7.11 -6.72 -23.46
N GLN A 168 -7.91 -7.22 -24.41
CA GLN A 168 -8.64 -6.41 -25.38
C GLN A 168 -9.61 -5.44 -24.70
N HIS A 169 -10.23 -5.85 -23.59
CA HIS A 169 -11.03 -4.93 -22.79
C HIS A 169 -10.19 -3.75 -22.28
N ALA A 170 -8.99 -3.99 -21.76
CA ALA A 170 -8.08 -2.91 -21.32
C ALA A 170 -7.60 -2.03 -22.48
N VAL A 171 -7.27 -2.61 -23.63
CA VAL A 171 -6.91 -1.89 -24.86
C VAL A 171 -8.03 -0.93 -25.26
N SER A 172 -9.28 -1.39 -25.28
CA SER A 172 -10.45 -0.58 -25.65
C SER A 172 -10.63 0.67 -24.77
N LYS A 173 -10.20 0.60 -23.50
CA LYS A 173 -10.30 1.72 -22.54
C LYS A 173 -9.21 2.77 -22.73
N THR A 174 -8.15 2.44 -23.44
CA THR A 174 -6.97 3.32 -23.59
C THR A 174 -6.77 3.81 -25.02
N GLY A 175 -7.35 3.13 -26.01
CA GLY A 175 -7.10 3.42 -27.43
C GLY A 175 -5.66 3.13 -27.82
N ALA A 176 -5.00 2.17 -27.14
CA ALA A 176 -3.64 1.76 -27.46
C ALA A 176 -3.57 1.23 -28.92
N THR A 177 -2.57 1.69 -29.66
CA THR A 177 -2.30 1.23 -31.03
C THR A 177 -1.66 -0.15 -31.02
N ASP A 178 -1.68 -0.85 -32.16
CA ASP A 178 -1.03 -2.15 -32.31
C ASP A 178 0.46 -2.10 -31.92
N GLU A 179 1.15 -1.02 -32.26
CA GLU A 179 2.56 -0.80 -31.85
C GLU A 179 2.73 -0.77 -30.33
N VAL A 180 1.85 -0.07 -29.61
CA VAL A 180 1.89 -0.01 -28.13
C VAL A 180 1.55 -1.38 -27.53
N ILE A 181 0.59 -2.09 -28.12
CA ILE A 181 0.21 -3.44 -27.71
C ILE A 181 1.40 -4.39 -27.82
N GLN A 182 2.04 -4.45 -29.00
CA GLN A 182 3.20 -5.31 -29.22
C GLN A 182 4.37 -4.93 -28.31
N PHE A 183 4.62 -3.62 -28.14
CA PHE A 183 5.64 -3.13 -27.22
C PHE A 183 5.40 -3.58 -25.77
N VAL A 184 4.15 -3.52 -25.29
CA VAL A 184 3.80 -3.96 -23.94
C VAL A 184 3.92 -5.48 -23.80
N LYS A 185 3.44 -6.26 -24.76
CA LYS A 185 3.55 -7.72 -24.75
C LYS A 185 5.00 -8.18 -24.73
N HIS A 186 5.82 -7.65 -25.64
CA HIS A 186 7.24 -7.97 -25.75
C HIS A 186 8.02 -7.70 -24.47
N ASN A 187 7.89 -6.50 -23.91
CA ASN A 187 8.63 -6.13 -22.69
C ASN A 187 8.11 -6.87 -21.44
N THR A 188 6.82 -7.23 -21.42
CA THR A 188 6.28 -8.06 -20.33
C THR A 188 6.84 -9.48 -20.40
N LEU A 189 6.94 -10.06 -21.60
CA LEU A 189 7.57 -11.38 -21.80
C LEU A 189 9.05 -11.37 -21.39
N ARG A 190 9.81 -10.31 -21.72
CA ARG A 190 11.20 -10.14 -21.25
C ARG A 190 11.30 -10.15 -19.74
N LEU A 191 10.45 -9.36 -19.05
CA LEU A 191 10.45 -9.35 -17.58
C LEU A 191 10.10 -10.73 -17.00
N PHE A 192 9.16 -11.44 -17.62
CA PHE A 192 8.79 -12.78 -17.18
C PHE A 192 9.96 -13.77 -17.31
N GLN A 193 10.70 -13.73 -18.43
CA GLN A 193 11.90 -14.55 -18.62
C GLN A 193 13.02 -14.20 -17.64
N LEU A 194 13.24 -12.91 -17.36
CA LEU A 194 14.15 -12.47 -16.31
C LEU A 194 13.75 -13.02 -14.93
N PHE A 195 12.46 -12.98 -14.59
CA PHE A 195 11.96 -13.57 -13.37
C PHE A 195 12.22 -15.07 -13.30
N GLN A 196 11.94 -15.82 -14.37
CA GLN A 196 12.21 -17.26 -14.42
C GLN A 196 13.71 -17.58 -14.27
N GLN A 197 14.58 -16.78 -14.89
CA GLN A 197 16.03 -16.97 -14.81
C GLN A 197 16.57 -16.69 -13.39
N PHE A 198 16.00 -15.71 -12.69
CA PHE A 198 16.48 -15.24 -11.38
C PHE A 198 15.51 -15.52 -10.24
N GLU A 199 14.60 -16.49 -10.39
CA GLU A 199 13.53 -16.76 -9.41
C GLU A 199 14.09 -16.98 -8.00
N SER A 200 15.18 -17.74 -7.89
CA SER A 200 15.86 -18.01 -6.61
C SER A 200 16.57 -16.80 -5.99
N GLU A 201 16.89 -15.77 -6.79
CA GLU A 201 17.50 -14.52 -6.33
C GLU A 201 16.44 -13.45 -5.99
N THR A 202 15.20 -13.61 -6.46
CA THR A 202 14.13 -12.60 -6.31
C THR A 202 13.50 -12.65 -4.93
N PRO A 203 13.60 -11.58 -4.12
CA PRO A 203 12.97 -11.53 -2.82
C PRO A 203 11.44 -11.62 -2.93
N PRO A 204 10.74 -12.37 -2.06
CA PRO A 204 9.27 -12.44 -2.07
C PRO A 204 8.60 -11.06 -1.97
N SER A 205 9.22 -10.12 -1.26
CA SER A 205 8.81 -8.72 -1.10
C SER A 205 8.76 -7.94 -2.43
N SER A 206 9.51 -8.39 -3.44
CA SER A 206 9.61 -7.80 -4.78
C SER A 206 8.59 -8.39 -5.77
N ILE A 207 7.99 -9.55 -5.46
CA ILE A 207 6.99 -10.22 -6.30
C ILE A 207 5.62 -9.54 -6.12
N LYS A 208 5.46 -8.39 -6.77
CA LYS A 208 4.25 -7.56 -6.74
C LYS A 208 4.10 -6.78 -8.04
N ASN A 209 2.89 -6.33 -8.34
CA ASN A 209 2.56 -5.51 -9.52
C ASN A 209 3.49 -4.30 -9.76
N LYS A 210 4.15 -3.77 -8.72
CA LYS A 210 5.13 -2.69 -8.86
C LYS A 210 6.35 -3.12 -9.69
N LEU A 211 6.78 -4.39 -9.65
CA LEU A 211 7.92 -4.89 -10.43
C LEU A 211 7.75 -4.63 -11.93
N LEU A 212 6.60 -5.01 -12.50
CA LEU A 212 6.28 -4.73 -13.90
C LEU A 212 6.20 -3.23 -14.20
N THR A 213 5.59 -2.46 -13.30
CA THR A 213 5.48 -1.01 -13.51
C THR A 213 6.86 -0.33 -13.49
N HIS A 214 7.74 -0.71 -12.55
CA HIS A 214 9.09 -0.17 -12.41
C HIS A 214 10.01 -0.60 -13.54
N TYR A 215 9.83 -1.81 -14.06
CA TYR A 215 10.54 -2.24 -15.28
C TYR A 215 10.21 -1.33 -16.46
N PHE A 216 8.94 -0.99 -16.67
CA PHE A 216 8.55 -0.02 -17.70
C PHE A 216 9.01 1.42 -17.42
N ASP A 217 9.17 1.79 -16.15
CA ASP A 217 9.78 3.08 -15.80
C ASP A 217 11.27 3.12 -16.19
N ALA A 218 12.01 2.02 -16.00
CA ALA A 218 13.41 1.92 -16.40
C ALA A 218 13.61 1.97 -17.93
N LEU A 219 12.61 1.54 -18.71
CA LEU A 219 12.64 1.65 -20.17
C LEU A 219 12.65 3.11 -20.68
N GLN A 220 12.30 4.11 -19.85
CA GLN A 220 12.34 5.52 -20.25
C GLN A 220 13.72 6.01 -20.69
N ASP A 221 14.79 5.34 -20.23
CA ASP A 221 16.15 5.73 -20.60
C ASP A 221 16.50 5.29 -22.04
N HIS A 222 15.68 4.43 -22.67
CA HIS A 222 15.92 3.85 -24.01
C HIS A 222 14.83 4.14 -25.04
N TYR A 223 13.64 4.55 -24.60
CA TYR A 223 12.48 4.76 -25.45
C TYR A 223 11.90 6.16 -25.27
N ASP A 224 11.16 6.63 -26.28
CA ASP A 224 10.52 7.93 -26.22
C ASP A 224 9.48 8.00 -25.09
N GLY A 225 9.42 9.14 -24.40
CA GLY A 225 8.55 9.32 -23.24
C GLY A 225 7.05 9.17 -23.57
N ARG A 226 6.65 9.42 -24.82
CA ARG A 226 5.25 9.28 -25.25
C ARG A 226 4.84 7.81 -25.31
N ARG A 227 5.67 6.95 -25.91
CA ARG A 227 5.46 5.50 -25.97
C ARG A 227 5.42 4.90 -24.57
N ILE A 228 6.33 5.30 -23.68
CA ILE A 228 6.29 4.83 -22.28
C ILE A 228 5.02 5.31 -21.57
N ALA A 229 4.58 6.56 -21.76
CA ALA A 229 3.34 7.04 -21.18
C ALA A 229 2.11 6.23 -21.66
N GLN A 230 2.05 5.90 -22.95
CA GLN A 230 0.99 5.05 -23.52
C GLN A 230 1.05 3.62 -22.96
N ALA A 231 2.23 3.02 -22.87
CA ALA A 231 2.43 1.71 -22.27
C ALA A 231 1.98 1.69 -20.80
N LYS A 232 2.38 2.69 -20.00
CA LYS A 232 1.95 2.83 -18.60
C LYS A 232 0.43 3.01 -18.46
N ALA A 233 -0.20 3.74 -19.38
CA ALA A 233 -1.66 3.87 -19.41
C ALA A 233 -2.34 2.51 -19.67
N LEU A 234 -1.82 1.73 -20.63
CA LEU A 234 -2.31 0.37 -20.91
C LEU A 234 -2.11 -0.56 -19.71
N LEU A 235 -0.92 -0.59 -19.12
CA LEU A 235 -0.62 -1.36 -17.90
C LEU A 235 -1.58 -1.00 -16.74
N LYS A 236 -1.89 0.29 -16.56
CA LYS A 236 -2.87 0.74 -15.56
C LYS A 236 -4.28 0.23 -15.86
N ALA A 237 -4.68 0.18 -17.12
CA ALA A 237 -5.97 -0.36 -17.53
C ALA A 237 -6.04 -1.87 -17.33
N VAL A 238 -5.01 -2.62 -17.73
CA VAL A 238 -4.92 -4.08 -17.51
C VAL A 238 -4.98 -4.39 -16.02
N LYS A 239 -4.22 -3.68 -15.18
CA LYS A 239 -4.27 -3.83 -13.72
C LYS A 239 -5.67 -3.63 -13.13
N LYS A 240 -6.48 -2.73 -13.70
CA LYS A 240 -7.89 -2.55 -13.28
C LYS A 240 -8.73 -3.76 -13.64
N VAL A 241 -8.53 -4.35 -14.81
CA VAL A 241 -9.23 -5.58 -15.25
C VAL A 241 -8.87 -6.76 -14.34
N VAL A 242 -7.58 -6.95 -14.06
CA VAL A 242 -7.10 -8.01 -13.14
C VAL A 242 -7.73 -7.84 -11.75
N LYS A 243 -7.75 -6.62 -11.22
CA LYS A 243 -8.37 -6.33 -9.92
C LYS A 243 -9.88 -6.55 -9.89
N ALA A 244 -10.59 -6.32 -11.00
CA ALA A 244 -12.03 -6.52 -11.07
C ALA A 244 -12.43 -8.00 -11.10
N ASN A 245 -11.53 -8.87 -11.57
CA ASN A 245 -11.74 -10.32 -11.67
C ASN A 245 -10.99 -11.09 -10.59
N PHE A 246 -10.63 -10.41 -9.50
CA PHE A 246 -9.85 -10.99 -8.42
C PHE A 246 -10.67 -12.04 -7.67
N ASN A 247 -10.15 -13.26 -7.49
CA ASN A 247 -10.88 -14.28 -6.76
C ASN A 247 -10.84 -13.94 -5.26
N LEU A 248 -12.00 -13.62 -4.72
CA LEU A 248 -12.16 -13.22 -3.31
C LEU A 248 -12.09 -14.40 -2.35
N GLU A 249 -12.25 -15.64 -2.82
CA GLU A 249 -12.23 -16.86 -1.99
C GLU A 249 -10.88 -17.15 -1.33
N TYR A 250 -9.81 -16.48 -1.78
CA TYR A 250 -8.48 -16.60 -1.19
C TYR A 250 -8.25 -15.71 0.03
N PHE A 251 -9.17 -14.80 0.32
CA PHE A 251 -9.09 -14.00 1.54
C PHE A 251 -9.94 -14.65 2.62
N TYR A 252 -9.41 -14.64 3.85
CA TYR A 252 -10.22 -14.90 5.04
C TYR A 252 -11.33 -13.87 5.15
N GLU A 253 -12.45 -14.27 5.74
CA GLU A 253 -13.54 -13.35 6.01
C GLU A 253 -13.09 -12.31 7.04
N ASP A 254 -13.52 -11.06 6.86
CA ASP A 254 -13.21 -9.98 7.78
C ASP A 254 -13.63 -10.29 9.23
N ARG A 255 -14.76 -10.97 9.43
CA ARG A 255 -15.21 -11.43 10.75
C ARG A 255 -14.28 -12.47 11.39
N GLU A 256 -13.75 -13.41 10.60
CA GLU A 256 -12.80 -14.42 11.10
C GLU A 256 -11.49 -13.74 11.52
N VAL A 257 -11.02 -12.77 10.73
CA VAL A 257 -9.86 -11.95 11.07
C VAL A 257 -10.10 -11.16 12.34
N ILE A 258 -11.26 -10.51 12.47
CA ILE A 258 -11.63 -9.74 13.67
C ILE A 258 -11.65 -10.65 14.91
N GLU A 259 -12.28 -11.82 14.83
CA GLU A 259 -12.38 -12.77 15.95
C GLU A 259 -10.98 -13.24 16.42
N GLU A 260 -10.13 -13.65 15.49
CA GLU A 260 -8.75 -14.06 15.79
C GLU A 260 -7.98 -12.93 16.46
N VAL A 261 -8.05 -11.71 15.91
CA VAL A 261 -7.34 -10.55 16.46
C VAL A 261 -7.85 -10.20 17.86
N ARG A 262 -9.16 -10.27 18.10
CA ARG A 262 -9.74 -10.04 19.42
C ARG A 262 -9.27 -11.07 20.43
N SER A 263 -9.13 -12.34 20.04
CA SER A 263 -8.61 -13.40 20.92
C SER A 263 -7.17 -13.13 21.38
N LEU A 264 -6.40 -12.39 20.57
CA LEU A 264 -5.03 -11.97 20.84
C LEU A 264 -4.95 -10.60 21.55
N GLY A 265 -6.09 -9.95 21.81
CA GLY A 265 -6.14 -8.60 22.39
C GLY A 265 -5.64 -7.51 21.43
N GLY A 266 -5.73 -7.70 20.12
CA GLY A 266 -5.33 -6.70 19.14
C GLY A 266 -6.32 -5.55 19.00
N GLY A 267 -5.78 -4.40 18.61
CA GLY A 267 -6.55 -3.25 18.17
C GLY A 267 -6.89 -3.33 16.68
N ILE A 268 -8.09 -2.91 16.31
CA ILE A 268 -8.63 -3.01 14.95
C ILE A 268 -9.14 -1.66 14.49
N VAL A 269 -8.63 -1.16 13.37
CA VAL A 269 -9.06 0.10 12.75
C VAL A 269 -9.45 -0.15 11.30
N ILE A 270 -10.56 0.45 10.86
CA ILE A 270 -10.95 0.43 9.45
C ILE A 270 -10.21 1.55 8.70
N PRO A 271 -9.30 1.23 7.76
CA PRO A 271 -8.64 2.22 6.94
C PRO A 271 -9.57 2.74 5.83
N HIS A 272 -9.32 3.99 5.41
CA HIS A 272 -9.92 4.63 4.21
C HIS A 272 -11.35 4.15 3.86
N PRO A 273 -12.33 4.30 4.77
CA PRO A 273 -13.66 3.72 4.65
C PRO A 273 -14.43 4.26 3.45
N GLU A 274 -14.07 5.42 2.88
CA GLU A 274 -14.63 5.91 1.62
C GLU A 274 -14.46 4.88 0.48
N GLN A 275 -13.32 4.19 0.43
CA GLN A 275 -13.05 3.17 -0.58
C GLN A 275 -13.94 1.93 -0.39
N PHE A 276 -14.44 1.72 0.84
CA PHE A 276 -15.21 0.56 1.25
C PHE A 276 -16.49 0.96 2.00
N TRP A 277 -17.17 2.04 1.61
CA TRP A 277 -18.21 2.68 2.44
C TRP A 277 -19.30 1.76 3.01
N PRO A 278 -19.71 0.64 2.36
CA PRO A 278 -20.66 -0.28 2.98
C PRO A 278 -20.17 -0.87 4.31
N ILE A 279 -18.84 -0.92 4.53
CA ILE A 279 -18.23 -1.40 5.77
C ILE A 279 -18.69 -0.62 7.01
N LEU A 280 -19.03 0.65 6.84
CA LEU A 280 -19.58 1.50 7.90
C LEU A 280 -20.97 1.03 8.38
N LEU A 281 -21.63 0.18 7.60
CA LEU A 281 -22.94 -0.41 7.92
C LEU A 281 -22.83 -1.81 8.56
N GLY A 282 -21.62 -2.38 8.65
CA GLY A 282 -21.42 -3.77 9.07
C GLY A 282 -21.52 -4.05 10.57
N ASP A 283 -21.65 -3.01 11.42
CA ASP A 283 -21.52 -3.07 12.90
C ASP A 283 -20.34 -3.95 13.37
N TYR A 284 -19.18 -3.77 12.74
CA TYR A 284 -17.99 -4.53 13.10
C TYR A 284 -17.50 -4.18 14.51
N ASP A 285 -16.97 -5.18 15.20
CA ASP A 285 -16.28 -5.01 16.46
C ASP A 285 -14.87 -4.46 16.22
N VAL A 286 -14.80 -3.14 16.03
CA VAL A 286 -13.58 -2.38 15.78
C VAL A 286 -13.40 -1.27 16.80
N ASP A 287 -12.17 -0.77 16.92
CA ASP A 287 -11.80 0.26 17.88
C ASP A 287 -11.84 1.66 17.29
N GLY A 288 -11.84 1.78 15.97
CA GLY A 288 -11.96 3.07 15.31
C GLY A 288 -11.97 3.01 13.80
N TYR A 289 -12.10 4.21 13.23
CA TYR A 289 -12.15 4.43 11.80
C TYR A 289 -11.14 5.51 11.42
N GLU A 290 -10.40 5.26 10.35
CA GLU A 290 -9.66 6.30 9.67
C GLU A 290 -10.65 7.19 8.91
N VAL A 291 -10.87 8.42 9.35
CA VAL A 291 -11.85 9.33 8.72
C VAL A 291 -11.22 10.22 7.65
N TRP A 292 -9.89 10.24 7.58
CA TRP A 292 -9.11 11.01 6.61
C TRP A 292 -7.91 10.21 6.17
N ASN A 293 -7.62 10.30 4.88
CA ASN A 293 -6.33 9.96 4.30
C ASN A 293 -6.02 10.94 3.15
N PRO A 294 -4.77 11.03 2.68
CA PRO A 294 -4.41 11.97 1.61
C PRO A 294 -5.22 11.82 0.32
N GLN A 295 -5.70 10.61 0.01
CA GLN A 295 -6.45 10.29 -1.21
C GLN A 295 -7.96 10.57 -1.10
N SER A 296 -8.48 10.74 0.11
CA SER A 296 -9.92 10.76 0.40
C SER A 296 -10.16 11.77 1.52
N GLN A 297 -10.36 13.02 1.07
CA GLN A 297 -10.55 14.19 1.93
C GLN A 297 -12.00 14.70 1.88
N GLU A 298 -12.72 14.43 0.79
CA GLU A 298 -14.05 14.97 0.49
C GLU A 298 -15.07 14.67 1.60
N TYR A 299 -15.06 13.45 2.14
CA TYR A 299 -16.03 13.03 3.15
C TYR A 299 -15.50 13.06 4.59
N THR A 300 -14.35 13.69 4.85
CA THR A 300 -13.73 13.69 6.18
C THR A 300 -14.68 14.20 7.27
N GLU A 301 -15.29 15.36 7.05
CA GLU A 301 -16.23 15.95 8.00
C GLU A 301 -17.48 15.08 8.18
N PHE A 302 -17.98 14.50 7.09
CA PHE A 302 -19.12 13.58 7.14
C PHE A 302 -18.78 12.35 7.99
N LEU A 303 -17.63 11.72 7.78
CA LEU A 303 -17.19 10.53 8.51
C LEU A 303 -16.97 10.82 10.00
N ILE A 304 -16.39 11.97 10.35
CA ILE A 304 -16.28 12.42 11.75
C ILE A 304 -17.67 12.49 12.39
N ASN A 305 -18.65 13.08 11.69
CA ASN A 305 -20.01 13.22 12.19
C ASN A 305 -20.73 11.87 12.31
N VAL A 306 -20.50 10.93 11.39
CA VAL A 306 -21.01 9.55 11.48
C VAL A 306 -20.46 8.87 12.73
N VAL A 307 -19.14 8.85 12.92
CA VAL A 307 -18.51 8.22 14.10
C VAL A 307 -18.99 8.87 15.39
N ASN A 308 -19.11 10.20 15.44
CA ASN A 308 -19.63 10.90 16.61
C ASN A 308 -21.08 10.53 16.93
N ARG A 309 -21.94 10.39 15.90
CA ARG A 309 -23.32 9.94 16.09
C ARG A 309 -23.38 8.51 16.62
N GLU A 310 -22.57 7.60 16.08
CA GLU A 310 -22.47 6.23 16.57
C GLU A 310 -22.00 6.20 18.03
N ASN A 311 -21.02 7.03 18.41
CA ASN A 311 -20.59 7.14 19.80
C ASN A 311 -21.68 7.66 20.74
N LYS A 312 -22.53 8.59 20.29
CA LYS A 312 -23.70 9.03 21.08
C LYS A 312 -24.71 7.91 21.29
N ALA A 313 -24.93 7.08 20.27
CA ALA A 313 -25.79 5.90 20.40
C ALA A 313 -25.17 4.85 21.34
N ARG A 314 -23.84 4.66 21.27
CA ARG A 314 -23.07 3.75 22.13
C ARG A 314 -22.94 4.22 23.58
N ALA A 315 -23.13 5.52 23.87
CA ALA A 315 -22.95 6.09 25.21
C ALA A 315 -23.83 5.44 26.29
N ASN A 316 -24.99 4.87 25.91
CA ASN A 316 -25.88 4.15 26.83
C ASN A 316 -25.61 2.62 26.87
N THR A 317 -24.50 2.17 26.29
CA THR A 317 -24.09 0.78 26.23
C THR A 317 -22.77 0.58 26.98
N SER A 318 -22.40 -0.68 27.25
CA SER A 318 -21.07 -1.00 27.79
C SER A 318 -19.96 -0.97 26.73
N ARG A 319 -20.27 -0.66 25.47
CA ARG A 319 -19.29 -0.60 24.38
C ARG A 319 -18.41 0.64 24.54
N ARG A 320 -17.11 0.48 24.29
CA ARG A 320 -16.16 1.60 24.23
C ARG A 320 -16.51 2.54 23.07
N PRO A 321 -16.22 3.84 23.19
CA PRO A 321 -16.34 4.76 22.07
C PRO A 321 -15.35 4.40 20.96
N LEU A 322 -15.80 4.52 19.72
CA LEU A 322 -14.97 4.40 18.54
C LEU A 322 -14.02 5.59 18.45
N LEU A 323 -12.74 5.32 18.20
CA LEU A 323 -11.72 6.33 18.00
C LEU A 323 -11.74 6.84 16.55
N ILE A 324 -11.42 8.13 16.40
CA ILE A 324 -11.27 8.80 15.11
C ILE A 324 -9.79 8.86 14.79
N PHE A 325 -9.38 8.16 13.74
CA PHE A 325 -8.01 8.18 13.24
C PHE A 325 -7.90 9.02 11.97
N MET A 326 -6.71 9.57 11.76
CA MET A 326 -6.25 10.02 10.45
C MET A 326 -5.11 9.06 10.08
N GLY A 327 -5.01 8.63 8.83
CA GLY A 327 -3.87 7.85 8.36
C GLY A 327 -3.12 8.63 7.31
N ASP A 328 -1.80 8.66 7.43
CA ASP A 328 -0.95 9.35 6.47
C ASP A 328 -0.71 8.52 5.20
N ASP A 329 -0.93 7.20 5.24
CA ASP A 329 -0.77 6.27 4.11
C ASP A 329 0.57 6.54 3.38
N CYS A 330 1.62 6.76 4.19
CA CYS A 330 2.95 7.06 3.71
C CYS A 330 3.64 5.78 3.24
N HIS A 331 4.09 5.75 1.99
CA HIS A 331 4.91 4.66 1.45
C HIS A 331 6.39 5.07 1.40
N MET A 332 7.20 4.50 2.29
CA MET A 332 8.61 4.87 2.42
C MET A 332 9.47 4.49 1.21
N GLY A 333 9.10 3.47 0.44
CA GLY A 333 9.80 3.09 -0.79
C GLY A 333 9.68 4.13 -1.91
N GLU A 334 8.72 5.07 -1.84
CA GLU A 334 8.68 6.18 -2.79
C GLU A 334 9.89 7.12 -2.62
N LYS A 335 10.40 7.27 -1.39
CA LYS A 335 11.52 8.15 -1.05
C LYS A 335 12.86 7.59 -1.52
N VAL A 336 12.90 6.29 -1.87
CA VAL A 336 14.07 5.59 -2.42
C VAL A 336 14.24 5.89 -3.92
N LYS A 337 13.16 6.24 -4.62
CA LYS A 337 13.22 6.49 -6.06
C LYS A 337 13.88 7.82 -6.38
N GLU A 338 14.49 7.88 -7.56
CA GLU A 338 14.92 9.15 -8.16
C GLU A 338 13.77 10.16 -8.24
N PRO A 339 13.99 11.45 -7.93
CA PRO A 339 12.92 12.44 -7.91
C PRO A 339 12.11 12.50 -9.21
N ARG A 340 12.76 12.29 -10.37
CA ARG A 340 12.08 12.25 -11.68
C ARG A 340 11.10 11.08 -11.84
N HIS A 341 11.26 10.02 -11.06
CA HIS A 341 10.48 8.79 -11.10
C HIS A 341 9.48 8.67 -9.94
N GLN A 342 9.45 9.68 -9.06
CA GLN A 342 8.54 9.71 -7.94
C GLN A 342 7.12 10.11 -8.38
N ASP A 343 6.13 9.47 -7.77
CA ASP A 343 4.79 10.02 -7.68
C ASP A 343 4.80 11.16 -6.66
N ALA A 344 4.64 12.40 -7.13
CA ALA A 344 4.80 13.60 -6.30
C ALA A 344 3.85 13.62 -5.09
N GLU A 345 2.62 13.11 -5.25
CA GLU A 345 1.65 13.07 -4.16
C GLU A 345 2.09 12.07 -3.09
N LYS A 346 2.52 10.86 -3.49
CA LYS A 346 3.02 9.84 -2.55
C LYS A 346 4.36 10.20 -1.93
N ALA A 347 5.22 10.87 -2.69
CA ALA A 347 6.51 11.35 -2.21
C ALA A 347 6.33 12.43 -1.13
N GLY A 348 5.29 13.27 -1.24
CA GLY A 348 4.99 14.32 -0.26
C GLY A 348 4.34 13.86 1.05
N ARG A 349 3.84 12.62 1.14
CA ARG A 349 3.27 12.07 2.38
C ARG A 349 4.38 11.79 3.39
N GLU A 350 4.15 12.12 4.65
CA GLU A 350 5.12 11.92 5.72
C GLU A 350 4.46 11.23 6.91
N ILE A 351 5.20 10.32 7.55
CA ILE A 351 4.74 9.57 8.73
C ILE A 351 4.35 10.58 9.81
N GLY A 352 3.09 10.54 10.26
CA GLY A 352 2.58 11.42 11.31
C GLY A 352 2.31 12.88 10.91
N VAL A 353 2.47 13.24 9.63
CA VAL A 353 2.04 14.55 9.10
C VAL A 353 0.62 14.41 8.57
N GLN A 354 -0.33 14.88 9.39
CA GLN A 354 -1.75 14.70 9.16
C GLN A 354 -2.45 16.05 9.24
N HIS A 355 -2.45 16.78 8.13
CA HIS A 355 -2.92 18.18 8.07
C HIS A 355 -4.38 18.35 8.49
N ALA A 356 -5.20 17.29 8.40
CA ALA A 356 -6.60 17.30 8.81
C ALA A 356 -6.84 17.69 10.28
N TRP A 357 -5.89 17.41 11.17
CA TRP A 357 -6.01 17.83 12.59
C TRP A 357 -5.94 19.35 12.77
N ASP A 358 -5.25 20.03 11.86
CA ASP A 358 -4.96 21.46 11.93
C ASP A 358 -5.86 22.30 10.99
N ASP A 359 -6.61 21.64 10.10
CA ASP A 359 -7.57 22.26 9.21
C ASP A 359 -8.75 22.86 9.99
N LEU A 360 -9.06 24.14 9.74
CA LEU A 360 -10.08 24.88 10.49
C LEU A 360 -11.49 24.33 10.30
N ALA A 361 -11.83 23.82 9.11
CA ALA A 361 -13.14 23.26 8.83
C ALA A 361 -13.31 21.93 9.56
N ILE A 362 -12.28 21.07 9.53
CA ILE A 362 -12.30 19.75 10.19
C ILE A 362 -12.25 19.88 11.71
N ARG A 363 -11.44 20.81 12.23
CA ARG A 363 -11.19 20.97 13.67
C ARG A 363 -12.45 21.24 14.49
N LYS A 364 -13.43 21.96 13.95
CA LYS A 364 -14.73 22.18 14.63
C LYS A 364 -15.46 20.86 14.88
N SER A 365 -15.47 19.97 13.90
CA SER A 365 -16.12 18.67 13.97
C SER A 365 -15.37 17.73 14.91
N LEU A 366 -14.03 17.78 14.92
CA LEU A 366 -13.20 17.06 15.89
C LEU A 366 -13.44 17.51 17.34
N ILE A 367 -13.48 18.81 17.61
CA ILE A 367 -13.83 19.36 18.93
C ILE A 367 -15.20 18.85 19.37
N THR A 368 -16.19 18.87 18.47
CA THR A 368 -17.55 18.38 18.75
C THR A 368 -17.59 16.87 19.02
N ALA A 369 -16.67 16.10 18.43
CA ALA A 369 -16.51 14.68 18.66
C ALA A 369 -15.63 14.35 19.87
N GLY A 370 -15.04 15.35 20.54
CA GLY A 370 -14.06 15.14 21.60
C GLY A 370 -12.77 14.45 21.11
N ALA A 371 -12.46 14.54 19.81
CA ALA A 371 -11.30 13.90 19.21
C ALA A 371 -10.13 14.89 19.14
N ASP A 372 -9.00 14.47 19.73
CA ASP A 372 -7.73 15.18 19.69
C ASP A 372 -6.59 14.15 19.57
N ARG A 373 -5.48 14.56 18.93
CA ARG A 373 -4.35 13.67 18.65
C ARG A 373 -3.76 13.06 19.93
N HIS A 374 -3.62 13.83 21.01
CA HIS A 374 -3.16 13.34 22.32
C HIS A 374 -4.12 12.32 22.93
N LEU A 375 -5.42 12.62 22.89
CA LEU A 375 -6.46 11.75 23.44
C LEU A 375 -6.52 10.41 22.71
N VAL A 376 -6.42 10.43 21.38
CA VAL A 376 -6.40 9.20 20.57
C VAL A 376 -5.15 8.38 20.86
N ILE A 377 -3.97 9.00 20.97
CA ILE A 377 -2.71 8.33 21.34
C ILE A 377 -2.88 7.59 22.68
N ASN A 378 -3.39 8.27 23.71
CA ASN A 378 -3.51 7.68 25.03
C ASN A 378 -4.55 6.56 25.08
N ALA A 379 -5.75 6.81 24.54
CA ALA A 379 -6.83 5.83 24.54
C ALA A 379 -6.44 4.57 23.75
N TYR A 380 -5.78 4.74 22.60
CA TYR A 380 -5.38 3.60 21.79
C TYR A 380 -4.19 2.84 22.38
N ARG A 381 -3.21 3.55 22.97
CA ARG A 381 -2.13 2.89 23.71
C ARG A 381 -2.66 2.08 24.89
N GLU A 382 -3.57 2.65 25.68
CA GLU A 382 -4.22 1.94 26.78
C GLU A 382 -4.96 0.69 26.28
N LEU A 383 -5.67 0.78 25.14
CA LEU A 383 -6.34 -0.36 24.55
C LEU A 383 -5.36 -1.49 24.17
N LEU A 384 -4.22 -1.15 23.57
CA LEU A 384 -3.23 -2.12 23.11
C LEU A 384 -2.42 -2.75 24.24
N THR A 385 -2.29 -2.07 25.38
CA THR A 385 -1.48 -2.55 26.51
C THR A 385 -2.31 -3.10 27.67
N SER A 386 -3.61 -2.80 27.73
CA SER A 386 -4.51 -3.32 28.78
C SER A 386 -4.66 -4.84 28.70
N PRO A 387 -4.47 -5.56 29.81
CA PRO A 387 -4.46 -7.03 29.84
C PRO A 387 -5.74 -7.68 29.35
#